data_AF-A0A7L2HNE2-F1
#
_entry.id   AF-A0A7L2HNE2-F1
#
_cell.length_a   1.000
_cell.length_b   1.000
_cell.length_c   1.000
_cell.angle_alpha   90.00
_cell.angle_beta   90.00
_cell.angle_gamma   90.00
#
_symmetry.space_group_name_H-M   'P 1'
#
loop_
_entity.id
_entity.type
_entity.pdbx_description
1 polymer ?
#
loop_
_entity_poly.entity_id
_entity_poly.type
_entity_poly.pdbx_seq_one_letter_code
_entity_poly.pdbx_strand_id
1 'polypeptide(L)'
;SQLTATKAGRRIVREKGTYLVLRELHRWEREPDVLAACEKLIQVGRRPGPGMENLLEVNVPEEVEQQLQRLDREEEEGWRREREDRGSTPCSAEPSR
;
A
#
# COMPACT_ATOMS: atom_id res chain seq x y z
N SER A 1 -8.27 -1.32 -2.32
CA SER A 1 -9.68 -0.95 -2.05
C SER A 1 -10.56 -1.48 -3.16
N GLN A 2 -11.83 -1.83 -2.88
CA GLN A 2 -12.74 -2.38 -3.89
C GLN A 2 -13.00 -1.39 -5.04
N LEU A 3 -13.00 -0.08 -4.75
CA LEU A 3 -13.21 0.97 -5.75
C LEU A 3 -12.19 0.90 -6.90
N THR A 4 -10.90 0.79 -6.60
CA THR A 4 -9.83 0.76 -7.61
C THR A 4 -9.63 -0.63 -8.23
N ALA A 5 -10.33 -1.67 -7.75
CA ALA A 5 -10.27 -3.00 -8.36
C ALA A 5 -11.06 -3.05 -9.68
N THR A 6 -12.15 -2.27 -9.76
CA THR A 6 -13.01 -2.19 -10.95
C THR A 6 -12.54 -1.14 -11.97
N LYS A 7 -12.88 -1.37 -13.24
CA LYS A 7 -12.65 -0.40 -14.33
C LYS A 7 -13.29 0.96 -14.04
N ALA A 8 -14.55 0.94 -13.61
CA ALA A 8 -15.35 2.14 -13.37
C ALA A 8 -14.78 2.98 -12.23
N GLY A 9 -14.41 2.35 -11.11
CA GLY A 9 -13.86 3.10 -9.98
C GLY A 9 -12.47 3.69 -10.26
N ARG A 10 -11.59 2.99 -11.00
CA ARG A 10 -10.32 3.61 -11.47
C ARG A 10 -10.54 4.80 -12.39
N ARG A 11 -11.58 4.78 -13.21
CA ARG A 11 -11.94 5.92 -14.07
C ARG A 11 -12.31 7.13 -13.23
N ILE A 12 -13.19 6.95 -12.24
CA ILE A 12 -13.61 8.01 -11.31
C ILE A 12 -12.41 8.61 -10.56
N VAL A 13 -11.54 7.76 -10.00
CA VAL A 13 -10.33 8.19 -9.27
C VAL A 13 -9.40 9.04 -10.14
N ARG A 14 -9.31 8.75 -11.45
CA ARG A 14 -8.54 9.58 -12.39
C ARG A 14 -9.24 10.87 -12.75
N GLU A 15 -10.51 10.81 -13.12
CA GLU A 15 -11.30 11.98 -13.53
C GLU A 15 -11.36 13.03 -12.42
N LYS A 16 -11.38 12.60 -11.15
CA LYS A 16 -11.38 13.49 -9.99
C LYS A 16 -9.99 13.97 -9.56
N GLY A 17 -8.92 13.58 -10.25
CA GLY A 17 -7.55 13.95 -9.88
C GLY A 17 -7.06 13.32 -8.57
N THR A 18 -7.81 12.38 -7.99
CA THR A 18 -7.50 11.76 -6.69
C THR A 18 -6.13 11.07 -6.68
N TYR A 19 -5.70 10.52 -7.81
CA TYR A 19 -4.35 9.92 -7.95
C TYR A 19 -3.22 10.94 -7.70
N LEU A 20 -3.38 12.19 -8.16
CA LEU A 20 -2.37 13.22 -7.94
C LEU A 20 -2.29 13.61 -6.47
N VAL A 21 -3.44 13.77 -5.81
CA VAL A 21 -3.53 14.06 -4.38
C VAL A 21 -2.90 12.93 -3.57
N LEU A 22 -3.18 11.66 -3.89
CA LEU A 22 -2.60 10.51 -3.20
C LEU A 22 -1.07 10.43 -3.35
N ARG A 23 -0.53 10.73 -4.54
CA ARG A 23 0.93 10.75 -4.75
C ARG A 23 1.61 11.86 -3.95
N GLU A 24 0.96 13.01 -3.87
CA GLU A 24 1.46 14.13 -3.09
C GLU A 24 1.42 13.79 -1.60
N LEU A 25 0.29 13.27 -1.10
CA LEU A 25 0.15 12.81 0.29
C LEU A 25 1.24 11.79 0.64
N HIS A 26 1.42 10.75 -0.17
CA HIS A 26 2.45 9.73 0.04
C HIS A 26 3.87 10.31 0.16
N ARG A 27 4.17 11.44 -0.51
CA ARG A 27 5.49 12.08 -0.43
C ARG A 27 5.74 12.73 0.93
N TRP A 28 4.69 13.21 1.59
CA TRP A 28 4.78 13.98 2.83
C TRP A 28 4.37 13.20 4.07
N GLU A 29 3.67 12.07 3.89
CA GLU A 29 3.17 11.25 4.98
C GLU A 29 4.32 10.58 5.74
N ARG A 30 4.18 10.50 7.06
CA ARG A 30 5.18 9.89 7.96
C ARG A 30 4.59 8.79 8.84
N GLU A 31 3.26 8.72 8.89
CA GLU A 31 2.55 7.67 9.60
C GLU A 31 2.62 6.36 8.78
N PRO A 32 3.17 5.27 9.35
CA PRO A 32 3.40 4.02 8.64
C PRO A 32 2.15 3.40 7.99
N ASP A 33 1.03 3.38 8.71
CA ASP A 33 -0.20 2.75 8.25
C ASP A 33 -0.82 3.54 7.07
N VAL A 34 -0.75 4.87 7.11
CA VAL A 34 -1.20 5.76 6.04
C VAL A 34 -0.28 5.68 4.83
N LEU A 35 1.04 5.57 5.02
CA LEU A 35 2.00 5.31 3.93
C LEU A 35 1.66 4.01 3.22
N ALA A 36 1.49 2.91 3.96
CA ALA A 36 1.14 1.61 3.41
C ALA A 36 -0.20 1.66 2.64
N ALA A 37 -1.21 2.34 3.18
CA ALA A 37 -2.49 2.53 2.51
C ALA A 37 -2.35 3.35 1.22
N CYS A 38 -1.56 4.42 1.24
CA CYS A 38 -1.30 5.27 0.08
C CYS A 38 -0.57 4.49 -1.02
N GLU A 39 0.46 3.73 -0.67
CA GLU A 39 1.21 2.90 -1.61
C GLU A 39 0.30 1.86 -2.28
N LYS A 40 -0.49 1.15 -1.47
CA LYS A 40 -1.48 0.17 -1.97
C LYS A 40 -2.47 0.81 -2.93
N LEU A 41 -2.99 2.01 -2.63
CA LEU A 41 -3.90 2.76 -3.51
C LEU A 41 -3.23 3.26 -4.80
N ILE A 42 -1.97 3.70 -4.73
CA ILE A 42 -1.21 4.15 -5.89
C ILE A 42 -0.93 2.99 -6.83
N GLN A 43 -0.54 1.82 -6.31
CA GLN A 43 -0.28 0.61 -7.09
C GLN A 43 -1.52 0.17 -7.88
N VAL A 44 -2.66 0.00 -7.21
CA VAL A 44 -3.92 -0.41 -7.86
C VAL A 44 -4.55 0.69 -8.72
N GLY A 45 -4.24 1.96 -8.47
CA GLY A 45 -4.73 3.11 -9.24
C GLY A 45 -4.03 3.30 -10.59
N ARG A 46 -2.90 2.63 -10.82
CA ARG A 46 -2.18 2.65 -12.11
C ARG A 46 -2.98 1.95 -13.21
N ARG A 47 -2.65 2.24 -14.48
CA ARG A 47 -3.40 1.70 -15.63
C ARG A 47 -2.99 0.23 -15.81
N PRO A 48 -3.94 -0.72 -15.77
CA PRO A 48 -3.62 -2.11 -16.08
C PRO A 48 -3.45 -2.30 -17.59
N GLY A 49 -2.80 -3.41 -17.96
CA GLY A 49 -2.63 -3.80 -19.37
C GLY A 49 -3.96 -4.09 -20.07
N PRO A 50 -3.96 -4.16 -21.42
CA PRO A 50 -5.13 -4.58 -22.19
C PRO A 50 -5.67 -5.93 -21.67
N GLY A 51 -6.98 -6.04 -21.45
CA GLY A 51 -7.60 -7.26 -20.92
C GLY A 51 -7.56 -7.43 -19.39
N MET A 52 -6.84 -6.57 -18.65
CA MET A 52 -6.75 -6.61 -17.18
C MET A 52 -7.59 -5.50 -16.52
N GLU A 53 -8.73 -5.18 -17.14
CA GLU A 53 -9.48 -3.97 -16.85
C GLU A 53 -10.43 -4.12 -15.66
N ASN A 54 -10.76 -5.34 -15.25
CA ASN A 54 -11.38 -5.60 -13.95
C ASN A 54 -10.53 -6.63 -13.22
N LEU A 55 -9.79 -6.19 -12.20
CA LEU A 55 -8.86 -7.06 -11.47
C LEU A 55 -9.58 -8.15 -10.66
N LEU A 56 -10.91 -8.07 -10.55
CA LEU A 56 -11.75 -9.08 -9.91
C LEU A 56 -12.20 -10.21 -10.85
N GLU A 57 -12.03 -10.02 -12.17
CA GLU A 57 -12.50 -10.97 -13.20
C GLU A 57 -11.34 -11.68 -13.90
N VAL A 58 -10.09 -11.35 -13.54
CA VAL A 58 -8.90 -11.93 -14.16
C VAL A 58 -8.57 -13.26 -13.50
N ASN A 59 -8.29 -14.28 -14.31
CA ASN A 59 -7.80 -15.55 -13.79
C ASN A 59 -6.34 -15.40 -13.38
N VAL A 60 -6.04 -15.64 -12.10
CA VAL A 60 -4.68 -15.55 -11.56
C VAL A 60 -4.05 -16.95 -11.59
N PRO A 61 -2.90 -17.15 -12.26
CA PRO A 61 -2.19 -18.42 -12.21
C PRO A 61 -1.75 -18.76 -10.78
N GLU A 62 -1.77 -20.04 -10.41
CA GLU A 62 -1.49 -20.50 -9.04
C GLU A 62 -0.10 -20.07 -8.53
N GLU A 63 0.93 -20.11 -9.39
CA GLU A 63 2.27 -19.63 -9.04
C GLU A 63 2.30 -18.15 -8.65
N VAL A 64 1.53 -17.32 -9.36
CA VAL A 64 1.40 -15.88 -9.09
C VAL A 64 0.67 -15.66 -7.77
N GLU A 65 -0.38 -16.43 -7.50
CA GLU A 65 -1.12 -16.35 -6.24
C GLU A 65 -0.23 -16.71 -5.03
N GLN A 66 0.55 -17.79 -5.12
CA GLN A 66 1.51 -18.18 -4.09
C GLN A 66 2.60 -17.14 -3.87
N GLN A 67 3.10 -16.53 -4.95
CA GLN A 67 4.08 -15.44 -4.87
C GLN A 67 3.51 -14.20 -4.19
N LEU A 68 2.26 -13.81 -4.50
CA LEU A 68 1.59 -12.68 -3.85
C LEU A 68 1.42 -12.93 -2.34
N GLN A 69 0.94 -14.12 -1.95
CA GLN A 69 0.77 -14.48 -0.54
C GLN A 69 2.09 -14.46 0.24
N ARG A 70 3.21 -14.82 -0.40
CA ARG A 70 4.54 -14.74 0.23
C ARG A 70 4.94 -13.28 0.46
N LEU A 71 4.78 -12.43 -0.55
CA LEU A 71 5.10 -11.00 -0.45
C LEU A 71 4.27 -10.32 0.65
N ASP A 72 2.98 -10.63 0.74
CA ASP A 72 2.10 -10.08 1.80
C ASP A 72 2.61 -10.43 3.20
N ARG A 73 3.05 -11.68 3.42
CA ARG A 73 3.63 -12.12 4.70
C ARG A 73 4.94 -11.43 5.02
N GLU A 74 5.84 -11.33 4.03
CA GLU A 74 7.13 -10.63 4.18
C GLU A 74 6.90 -9.15 4.54
N GLU A 75 5.92 -8.51 3.90
CA GLU A 75 5.50 -7.14 4.20
C GLU A 75 5.04 -7.03 5.67
N GLU A 76 4.08 -7.87 6.10
CA GLU A 76 3.55 -7.87 7.46
C GLU A 76 4.62 -8.12 8.54
N GLU A 77 5.56 -9.03 8.28
CA GLU A 77 6.68 -9.28 9.18
C GLU A 77 7.62 -8.08 9.29
N GLY A 78 7.91 -7.41 8.17
CA GLY A 78 8.68 -6.17 8.13
C GLY A 78 8.04 -5.07 8.98
N TRP A 79 6.73 -4.84 8.78
CA TRP A 79 5.95 -3.89 9.58
C TRP A 79 5.97 -4.21 11.07
N ARG A 80 5.81 -5.50 11.43
CA ARG A 80 5.85 -5.94 12.83
C ARG A 80 7.19 -5.61 13.48
N ARG A 81 8.30 -5.97 12.81
CA ARG A 81 9.65 -5.70 13.31
C ARG A 81 9.90 -4.20 13.47
N GLU A 82 9.53 -3.39 12.50
CA GLU A 82 9.72 -1.94 12.57
C GLU A 82 8.93 -1.29 13.73
N ARG A 83 7.72 -1.80 14.01
CA ARG A 83 6.92 -1.37 15.18
C ARG A 83 7.56 -1.79 16.50
N GLU A 84 8.13 -2.99 16.57
CA GLU A 84 8.85 -3.48 17.76
C GLU A 84 10.15 -2.71 18.03
N ASP A 85 10.88 -2.35 16.97
CA ASP A 85 12.12 -1.58 17.03
C ASP A 85 11.85 -0.12 17.45
N ARG A 86 10.80 0.51 16.90
CA ARG A 86 10.30 1.83 17.34
C ARG A 86 9.78 1.84 18.78
N GLY A 87 9.27 0.72 19.27
CA GLY A 87 8.87 0.55 20.68
C GLY A 87 10.05 0.40 21.64
N SER A 88 11.25 0.09 21.13
CA SER A 88 12.44 -0.22 21.93
C SER A 88 13.45 0.92 22.07
N THR A 89 13.23 2.11 21.50
CA THR A 89 14.08 3.28 21.79
C THR A 89 14.10 3.54 23.30
N PRO A 90 15.24 3.35 24.00
CA PRO A 90 15.34 3.67 25.41
C PRO A 90 15.24 5.18 25.53
N CYS A 91 14.34 5.65 26.40
CA CYS A 91 14.33 7.03 26.86
C CYS A 91 15.75 7.37 27.31
N SER A 92 16.43 8.26 26.59
CA SER A 92 17.81 8.63 26.91
C SER A 92 17.83 9.21 28.31
N ALA A 93 18.66 8.61 29.16
CA ALA A 93 18.82 8.97 30.56
C ALA A 93 19.07 10.47 30.73
N GLU A 94 18.32 11.13 31.61
CA GLU A 94 18.74 12.40 32.18
C GLU A 94 19.75 12.13 33.31
N PRO A 95 20.99 12.65 33.24
CA PRO A 95 21.90 12.59 34.38
C PRO A 95 21.62 13.78 35.30
N SER A 96 20.76 13.56 36.30
CA SER A 96 20.53 14.55 37.35
C SER A 96 21.65 14.48 38.40
N ARG A 97 22.40 15.58 38.49
CA ARG A 97 23.43 15.89 39.49
C ARG A 97 22.90 15.96 40.92
#